data_AF-A0A1C3XJF7-F1
#
_entry.id   AF-A0A1C3XJF7-F1
#
_cell.length_a   1.000
_cell.length_b   1.000
_cell.length_c   1.000
_cell.angle_alpha   90.00
_cell.angle_beta   90.00
_cell.angle_gamma   90.00
#
_symmetry.space_group_name_H-M   'P 1'
#
loop_
_entity.id
_entity.type
_entity.pdbx_description
1 polymer ?
#
loop_
_entity_poly.entity_id
_entity_poly.type
_entity_poly.pdbx_seq_one_letter_code
_entity_poly.pdbx_strand_id
1 'polypeptide(L)'
;MVFFDALRVKIRDEGMVKNKAVYVVLGITASGEKDVLGLWIEQTEGAKFWLKVMNDLRNRGVADILIAVVDGLKGFPEAINSVFPKAMVQTCIVHLIRNSLSFVSWKDRKAILPSIKAIYHAENADAALLRLEDFEAEWGKRYPGRPGAGRGSTSFRSSPSRRRYAK
;
A
#
# COMPACT_ATOMS: atom_id res chain seq x y z
N MET A 1 -12.18 -9.59 0.14
CA MET A 1 -11.10 -8.58 0.28
C MET A 1 -10.40 -8.44 -1.05
N VAL A 2 -10.01 -7.24 -1.46
CA VAL A 2 -9.34 -7.01 -2.74
C VAL A 2 -8.05 -6.23 -2.50
N PHE A 3 -6.94 -6.71 -3.04
CA PHE A 3 -5.63 -6.06 -2.99
C PHE A 3 -5.33 -5.39 -4.32
N PHE A 4 -4.80 -4.18 -4.24
CA PHE A 4 -4.32 -3.39 -5.36
C PHE A 4 -2.81 -3.21 -5.21
N ASP A 5 -2.04 -3.73 -6.17
CA ASP A 5 -0.58 -3.61 -6.17
C ASP A 5 -0.05 -3.27 -7.57
N ALA A 6 1.22 -2.86 -7.64
CA ALA A 6 1.90 -2.55 -8.88
C ALA A 6 3.27 -3.25 -8.94
N LEU A 7 3.49 -4.01 -10.02
CA LEU A 7 4.75 -4.66 -10.34
C LEU A 7 5.48 -3.87 -11.42
N ARG A 8 6.80 -3.70 -11.29
CA ARG A 8 7.62 -3.12 -12.37
C ARG A 8 8.23 -4.23 -13.19
N VAL A 9 7.88 -4.26 -14.48
CA VAL A 9 8.32 -5.29 -15.42
C VAL A 9 9.01 -4.62 -16.60
N LYS A 10 10.14 -5.19 -17.02
CA LYS A 10 10.84 -4.80 -18.25
C LYS A 10 10.08 -5.41 -19.44
N ILE A 11 9.48 -4.56 -20.27
CA ILE A 11 8.67 -4.96 -21.42
C ILE A 11 9.30 -4.36 -22.68
N ARG A 12 9.43 -5.16 -23.74
CA ARG A 12 9.82 -4.66 -25.06
C ARG A 12 8.63 -3.95 -25.69
N ASP A 13 8.80 -2.68 -25.99
CA ASP A 13 7.78 -1.75 -26.47
C ASP A 13 8.41 -0.86 -27.54
N GLU A 14 7.88 -0.90 -28.76
CA GLU A 14 8.40 -0.13 -29.91
C GLU A 14 9.90 -0.35 -30.16
N GLY A 15 10.36 -1.60 -30.06
CA GLY A 15 11.76 -1.96 -30.30
C GLY A 15 12.72 -1.66 -29.14
N MET A 16 12.26 -1.00 -28.06
CA MET A 16 13.07 -0.71 -26.87
C MET A 16 12.54 -1.43 -25.63
N VAL A 17 13.43 -1.83 -24.72
CA VAL A 17 13.00 -2.38 -23.42
C VAL A 17 12.74 -1.22 -22.46
N LYS A 18 11.48 -1.02 -22.09
CA LYS A 18 11.02 0.02 -21.16
C LYS A 18 10.54 -0.63 -19.85
N ASN A 19 10.72 0.08 -18.73
CA ASN A 19 10.31 -0.41 -17.42
C ASN A 19 8.87 0.08 -17.12
N LYS A 20 7.87 -0.79 -17.29
CA LYS A 20 6.45 -0.43 -17.15
C LYS A 20 5.87 -0.92 -15.82
N ALA A 21 4.89 -0.18 -15.30
CA ALA A 21 4.09 -0.63 -14.17
C ALA A 21 2.95 -1.53 -14.68
N VAL A 22 2.79 -2.69 -14.05
CA VAL A 22 1.68 -3.60 -14.22
C VAL A 22 0.88 -3.57 -12.92
N TYR A 23 -0.31 -2.99 -12.96
CA TYR A 23 -1.22 -2.95 -11.84
C TYR A 23 -1.98 -4.26 -11.77
N VAL A 24 -1.98 -4.88 -10.60
CA VAL A 24 -2.63 -6.16 -10.33
C VAL A 24 -3.74 -5.94 -9.32
N VAL A 25 -4.90 -6.50 -9.62
CA VAL A 25 -6.01 -6.59 -8.68
C VAL A 25 -6.21 -8.05 -8.30
N LEU A 26 -5.98 -8.36 -7.02
CA LEU A 26 -6.13 -9.70 -6.47
C LEU A 26 -7.35 -9.73 -5.54
N GLY A 27 -8.37 -10.49 -5.91
CA GLY A 27 -9.55 -10.75 -5.09
C GLY A 27 -9.33 -11.96 -4.18
N ILE A 28 -9.87 -11.87 -2.97
CA ILE A 28 -10.02 -13.00 -2.05
C ILE A 28 -11.49 -13.09 -1.65
N THR A 29 -12.09 -14.24 -1.93
CA THR A 29 -13.50 -14.53 -1.62
C THR A 29 -13.70 -14.83 -0.13
N ALA A 30 -14.95 -14.92 0.32
CA ALA A 30 -15.26 -15.32 1.70
C ALA A 30 -14.86 -16.77 2.01
N SER A 31 -14.78 -17.64 0.99
CA SER A 31 -14.26 -19.01 1.12
C SER A 31 -12.73 -19.08 1.18
N GLY A 32 -12.03 -17.95 1.02
CA GLY A 32 -10.57 -17.87 1.06
C GLY A 32 -9.89 -18.15 -0.29
N GLU A 33 -10.65 -18.33 -1.36
CA GLU A 33 -10.13 -18.51 -2.70
C GLU A 33 -9.54 -17.20 -3.21
N LYS A 34 -8.38 -17.29 -3.87
CA LYS A 34 -7.64 -16.15 -4.42
C LYS A 34 -7.76 -16.16 -5.92
N ASP A 35 -8.14 -15.04 -6.50
CA ASP A 35 -8.25 -14.89 -7.94
C ASP A 35 -7.70 -13.53 -8.41
N VAL A 36 -7.06 -13.54 -9.58
CA VAL A 36 -6.55 -12.32 -10.21
C VAL A 36 -7.67 -11.71 -11.03
N LEU A 37 -8.31 -10.68 -10.45
CA LEU A 37 -9.43 -9.99 -11.09
C LEU A 37 -9.00 -9.21 -12.33
N GLY A 38 -7.74 -8.78 -12.41
CA GLY A 38 -7.19 -8.25 -13.64
C GLY A 38 -5.77 -7.71 -13.53
N LEU A 39 -5.24 -7.36 -14.71
CA LEU A 39 -3.94 -6.78 -14.93
C LEU A 39 -4.08 -5.58 -15.87
N TRP A 40 -3.46 -4.45 -15.52
CA TRP A 40 -3.47 -3.26 -16.35
C TRP A 40 -2.06 -2.71 -16.51
N ILE A 41 -1.70 -2.35 -17.73
CA ILE A 41 -0.45 -1.65 -18.02
C ILE A 41 -0.83 -0.21 -18.33
N GLU A 42 -0.34 0.72 -17.51
CA GLU A 42 -0.61 2.14 -17.71
C GLU A 42 0.65 2.96 -17.44
N GLN A 43 0.84 4.04 -18.20
CA GLN A 43 2.02 4.90 -18.04
C GLN A 43 1.90 5.82 -16.81
N THR A 44 0.67 6.23 -16.47
CA THR A 44 0.42 7.19 -15.39
C THR A 44 -0.49 6.59 -14.32
N GLU A 45 -0.02 6.67 -13.08
CA GLU A 45 -0.80 6.34 -11.90
C GLU A 45 -1.59 7.59 -11.46
N GLY A 46 -2.91 7.55 -11.58
CA GLY A 46 -3.75 8.69 -11.21
C GLY A 46 -5.19 8.30 -10.96
N ALA A 47 -5.96 9.21 -10.35
CA ALA A 47 -7.35 8.98 -9.98
C ALA A 47 -8.23 8.53 -11.16
N LYS A 48 -8.01 9.10 -12.36
CA LYS A 48 -8.72 8.70 -13.59
C LYS A 48 -8.47 7.24 -13.98
N PHE A 49 -7.23 6.78 -13.85
CA PHE A 49 -6.87 5.39 -14.14
C PHE A 49 -7.56 4.45 -13.16
N TRP A 50 -7.48 4.73 -11.86
CA TRP A 50 -8.10 3.88 -10.85
C TRP A 50 -9.62 3.87 -10.96
N LEU A 51 -10.25 4.99 -11.30
CA LEU A 51 -11.68 5.05 -11.58
C LEU A 51 -12.06 4.15 -12.77
N LYS A 52 -11.25 4.12 -13.84
CA LYS A 52 -11.44 3.20 -14.97
C LYS A 52 -11.34 1.74 -14.52
N VAL A 53 -10.34 1.39 -13.71
CA VAL A 53 -10.19 0.02 -13.16
C VAL A 53 -11.41 -0.36 -12.31
N MET A 54 -11.88 0.52 -11.42
CA MET A 54 -13.05 0.24 -10.58
C MET A 54 -14.32 0.01 -11.42
N ASN A 55 -14.55 0.85 -12.43
CA ASN A 55 -15.70 0.69 -13.33
C ASN A 55 -15.59 -0.61 -14.16
N ASP A 56 -14.41 -0.99 -14.62
CA ASP A 56 -14.19 -2.26 -15.32
C ASP A 56 -14.56 -3.47 -14.44
N LEU A 57 -14.11 -3.48 -13.19
CA LEU A 57 -14.47 -4.53 -12.23
C LEU A 57 -15.99 -4.60 -12.01
N ARG A 58 -16.66 -3.45 -11.84
CA ARG A 58 -18.12 -3.41 -11.69
C ARG A 58 -18.84 -3.92 -12.92
N ASN A 59 -18.41 -3.52 -14.11
CA ASN A 59 -19.01 -3.95 -15.38
C ASN A 59 -18.83 -5.45 -15.64
N ARG A 60 -17.75 -6.05 -15.09
CA ARG A 60 -17.49 -7.50 -15.15
C ARG A 60 -18.24 -8.29 -14.06
N GLY A 61 -19.07 -7.64 -13.25
CA GLY A 61 -19.95 -8.29 -12.29
C GLY A 61 -19.49 -8.27 -10.84
N VAL A 62 -18.41 -7.54 -10.50
CA VAL A 62 -18.07 -7.31 -9.09
C VAL A 62 -19.14 -6.41 -8.49
N ALA A 63 -19.99 -6.98 -7.64
CA ALA A 63 -21.12 -6.26 -7.03
C ALA A 63 -20.69 -5.38 -5.85
N ASP A 64 -19.81 -5.89 -4.99
CA ASP A 64 -19.35 -5.17 -3.80
C ASP A 64 -17.93 -5.60 -3.40
N ILE A 65 -17.24 -4.72 -2.67
CA ILE A 65 -15.92 -4.96 -2.09
C ILE A 65 -16.00 -4.62 -0.61
N LEU A 66 -15.89 -5.62 0.27
CA LEU A 66 -15.91 -5.37 1.71
C LEU A 66 -14.68 -4.57 2.19
N ILE A 67 -13.49 -5.02 1.78
CA ILE A 67 -12.20 -4.41 2.15
C ILE A 67 -11.37 -4.23 0.89
N ALA A 68 -10.97 -3.00 0.61
CA ALA A 68 -10.05 -2.63 -0.44
C ALA A 68 -8.69 -2.26 0.17
N VAL A 69 -7.67 -3.06 -0.10
CA VAL A 69 -6.32 -2.90 0.44
C VAL A 69 -5.42 -2.24 -0.59
N VAL A 70 -4.96 -1.03 -0.29
CA VAL A 70 -4.19 -0.16 -1.21
C VAL A 70 -2.84 0.25 -0.61
N ASP A 71 -1.92 0.73 -1.42
CA ASP A 71 -0.57 1.16 -1.01
C ASP A 71 -0.50 2.57 -0.36
N GLY A 72 -1.63 3.28 -0.30
CA GLY A 72 -1.75 4.61 0.31
C GLY A 72 -1.61 5.78 -0.67
N LEU A 73 -1.83 5.57 -1.98
CA LEU A 73 -1.86 6.63 -2.98
C LEU A 73 -2.98 7.66 -2.71
N LYS A 74 -2.64 8.94 -2.87
CA LYS A 74 -3.61 10.05 -2.78
C LYS A 74 -4.64 9.95 -3.91
N GLY A 75 -5.91 10.13 -3.60
CA GLY A 75 -7.00 10.08 -4.60
C GLY A 75 -7.50 8.66 -4.89
N PHE A 76 -6.84 7.62 -4.38
CA PHE A 76 -7.23 6.24 -4.64
C PHE A 76 -8.43 5.80 -3.78
N PRO A 77 -8.48 6.10 -2.46
CA PRO A 77 -9.70 5.83 -1.67
C PRO A 77 -10.95 6.48 -2.26
N GLU A 78 -10.83 7.70 -2.78
CA GLU A 78 -11.91 8.44 -3.41
C GLU A 78 -12.39 7.77 -4.70
N ALA A 79 -11.45 7.26 -5.52
CA ALA A 79 -11.79 6.51 -6.73
C ALA A 79 -12.53 5.19 -6.41
N ILE A 80 -12.09 4.47 -5.37
CA ILE A 80 -12.76 3.24 -4.91
C ILE A 80 -14.17 3.54 -4.44
N ASN A 81 -14.33 4.49 -3.52
CA ASN A 81 -15.62 4.79 -2.90
C ASN A 81 -16.62 5.42 -3.88
N SER A 82 -16.15 6.00 -4.99
CA SER A 82 -17.05 6.48 -6.05
C SER A 82 -17.77 5.36 -6.81
N VAL A 83 -17.21 4.14 -6.82
CA VAL A 83 -17.79 2.97 -7.50
C VAL A 83 -18.33 1.95 -6.51
N PHE A 84 -17.63 1.74 -5.39
CA PHE A 84 -17.94 0.82 -4.31
C PHE A 84 -18.04 1.60 -2.98
N PRO A 85 -19.16 2.32 -2.74
CA PRO A 85 -19.27 3.27 -1.62
C PRO A 85 -19.27 2.62 -0.24
N LYS A 86 -19.53 1.31 -0.16
CA LYS A 86 -19.51 0.54 1.10
C LYS A 86 -18.13 -0.05 1.41
N ALA A 87 -17.16 0.10 0.52
CA ALA A 87 -15.85 -0.49 0.68
C ALA A 87 -15.07 0.19 1.81
N MET A 88 -14.56 -0.61 2.74
CA MET A 88 -13.59 -0.14 3.72
C MET A 88 -12.22 -0.08 3.05
N VAL A 89 -11.68 1.12 2.89
CA VAL A 89 -10.34 1.32 2.32
C VAL A 89 -9.30 1.24 3.43
N GLN A 90 -8.38 0.28 3.29
CA GLN A 90 -7.32 -0.01 4.24
C GLN A 90 -5.96 0.17 3.55
N THR A 91 -5.00 0.81 4.23
CA THR A 91 -3.61 0.82 3.76
C THR A 91 -2.97 -0.54 4.01
N CYS A 92 -2.32 -1.08 3.00
CA CYS A 92 -1.62 -2.36 3.03
C CYS A 92 -0.44 -2.31 4.01
N ILE A 93 -0.50 -3.14 5.05
CA ILE A 93 0.58 -3.26 6.04
C ILE A 93 1.92 -3.68 5.39
N VAL A 94 1.90 -4.45 4.30
CA VAL A 94 3.12 -4.90 3.62
C VAL A 94 3.80 -3.73 2.92
N HIS A 95 3.06 -2.90 2.18
CA HIS A 95 3.60 -1.69 1.56
C HIS A 95 4.07 -0.70 2.62
N LEU A 96 3.33 -0.60 3.71
CA LEU A 96 3.65 0.24 4.83
C LEU A 96 4.99 -0.14 5.48
N ILE A 97 5.18 -1.41 5.83
CA ILE A 97 6.45 -1.94 6.36
C ILE A 97 7.58 -1.72 5.34
N ARG A 98 7.35 -2.02 4.05
CA ARG A 98 8.35 -1.83 2.98
C ARG A 98 8.77 -0.37 2.83
N ASN A 99 7.83 0.56 3.02
CA ASN A 99 8.06 2.00 2.98
C ASN A 99 8.83 2.46 4.23
N SER A 100 8.45 2.01 5.42
CA SER A 100 9.19 2.31 6.66
C SER A 100 10.64 1.81 6.59
N LEU A 101 10.86 0.59 6.10
CA LEU A 101 12.19 0.01 5.97
C LEU A 101 13.08 0.66 4.90
N SER A 102 12.56 1.53 4.01
CA SER A 102 13.45 2.31 3.13
C SER A 102 14.28 3.35 3.85
N PHE A 103 13.84 3.81 5.01
CA PHE A 103 14.56 4.80 5.81
C PHE A 103 15.58 4.14 6.75
N VAL A 104 15.53 2.81 6.87
CA VAL A 104 16.36 2.02 7.78
C VAL A 104 17.57 1.45 7.05
N SER A 105 18.75 1.56 7.66
CA SER A 105 19.98 0.98 7.14
C SER A 105 19.86 -0.54 7.01
N TRP A 106 20.47 -1.14 6.00
CA TRP A 106 20.38 -2.59 5.76
C TRP A 106 20.76 -3.42 6.99
N LYS A 107 21.78 -2.97 7.74
CA LYS A 107 22.29 -3.65 8.94
C LYS A 107 21.26 -3.74 10.06
N ASP A 108 20.42 -2.71 10.22
CA ASP A 108 19.47 -2.64 11.33
C ASP A 108 18.08 -3.19 10.99
N ARG A 109 17.78 -3.47 9.71
CA ARG A 109 16.46 -3.97 9.28
C ARG A 109 16.04 -5.22 10.04
N LYS A 110 16.97 -6.17 10.25
CA LYS A 110 16.68 -7.41 10.98
C LYS A 110 16.33 -7.15 12.44
N ALA A 111 16.98 -6.17 13.07
CA ALA A 111 16.78 -5.81 14.47
C ALA A 111 15.47 -5.02 14.69
N ILE A 112 15.08 -4.17 13.73
CA ILE A 112 13.85 -3.36 13.79
C ILE A 112 12.57 -4.17 13.55
N LEU A 113 12.64 -5.23 12.75
CA LEU A 113 11.46 -5.99 12.33
C LEU A 113 10.60 -6.51 13.50
N PRO A 114 11.14 -7.11 14.57
CA PRO A 114 10.35 -7.52 15.73
C PRO A 114 9.52 -6.40 16.35
N SER A 115 10.10 -5.21 16.54
CA SER A 115 9.40 -4.06 17.10
C SER A 115 8.28 -3.58 16.16
N ILE A 116 8.50 -3.59 14.84
CA ILE A 116 7.43 -3.31 13.86
C ILE A 116 6.31 -4.35 13.93
N LYS A 117 6.66 -5.63 14.06
CA LYS A 117 5.68 -6.73 14.18
C LYS A 117 4.81 -6.58 15.43
N ALA A 118 5.42 -6.17 16.54
CA ALA A 118 4.72 -5.98 17.81
C ALA A 118 3.59 -4.94 17.71
N ILE A 119 3.70 -3.96 16.81
CA ILE A 119 2.66 -2.94 16.59
C ILE A 119 1.42 -3.55 15.93
N TYR A 120 1.56 -4.22 14.79
CA TYR A 120 0.41 -4.72 14.04
C TYR A 120 -0.09 -6.11 14.52
N HIS A 121 0.64 -6.78 15.41
CA HIS A 121 0.18 -7.96 16.16
C HIS A 121 -0.46 -7.61 17.50
N ALA A 122 -0.54 -6.34 17.89
CA ALA A 122 -1.17 -5.94 19.14
C ALA A 122 -2.66 -6.33 19.16
N GLU A 123 -3.17 -6.66 20.34
CA GLU A 123 -4.54 -7.16 20.53
C GLU A 123 -5.61 -6.13 20.20
N ASN A 124 -5.28 -4.83 20.32
CA ASN A 124 -6.16 -3.72 20.03
C ASN A 124 -5.36 -2.45 19.68
N ALA A 125 -6.09 -1.39 19.30
CA ALA A 125 -5.49 -0.14 18.85
C ALA A 125 -4.68 0.59 19.94
N ASP A 126 -5.13 0.57 21.19
CA ASP A 126 -4.44 1.24 22.30
C ASP A 126 -3.11 0.56 22.60
N ALA A 127 -3.10 -0.78 22.63
CA ALA A 127 -1.88 -1.57 22.75
C ALA A 127 -0.95 -1.34 21.55
N ALA A 128 -1.48 -1.21 20.33
CA ALA A 128 -0.67 -0.89 19.15
C ALA A 128 0.00 0.48 19.28
N LEU A 129 -0.70 1.48 19.84
CA LEU A 129 -0.16 2.82 20.07
C LEU A 129 0.97 2.80 21.10
N LEU A 130 0.81 2.07 22.20
CA LEU A 130 1.88 1.90 23.19
C LEU A 130 3.13 1.24 22.57
N ARG A 131 2.95 0.19 21.76
CA ARG A 131 4.07 -0.46 21.06
C ARG A 131 4.73 0.45 20.03
N LEU A 132 3.98 1.39 19.47
CA LEU A 132 4.50 2.39 18.56
C LEU A 132 5.33 3.43 19.30
N GLU A 133 4.91 3.86 20.50
CA GLU A 133 5.68 4.74 21.38
C GLU A 133 6.99 4.07 21.82
N ASP A 134 6.95 2.80 22.22
CA ASP A 134 8.15 2.01 22.55
C ASP A 134 9.12 1.94 21.36
N PHE A 135 8.59 1.70 20.15
CA PHE A 135 9.36 1.69 18.92
C PHE A 135 10.05 3.03 18.65
N GLU A 136 9.34 4.15 18.85
CA GLU A 136 9.92 5.49 18.66
C GLU A 136 10.97 5.84 19.71
N ALA A 137 10.77 5.43 20.96
CA ALA A 137 11.75 5.63 22.03
C ALA A 137 13.07 4.90 21.73
N GLU A 138 12.98 3.67 21.21
CA GLU A 138 14.14 2.84 20.88
C GLU A 138 14.83 3.31 19.59
N TRP A 139 14.07 3.51 18.50
CA TRP A 139 14.62 3.69 17.15
C TRP A 139 14.52 5.12 16.61
N GLY A 140 13.63 5.95 17.16
CA GLY A 140 13.28 7.26 16.62
C GLY A 140 14.43 8.27 16.62
N LYS A 141 15.37 8.18 17.57
CA LYS A 141 16.58 9.02 17.58
C LYS A 141 17.54 8.68 16.44
N ARG A 142 17.67 7.38 16.12
CA ARG A 142 18.60 6.88 15.09
C ARG A 142 18.01 7.02 13.69
N TYR A 143 16.69 6.94 13.59
CA TYR A 143 15.93 7.09 12.35
C TYR A 143 14.84 8.14 12.54
N PRO A 144 15.21 9.44 12.62
CA PRO A 144 14.22 10.50 12.75
C PRO A 144 13.28 10.45 11.55
N GLY A 145 11.98 10.38 11.82
CA GLY A 145 10.95 10.53 10.80
C GLY A 145 11.11 11.86 10.06
N ARG A 146 10.42 12.01 8.92
CA ARG A 146 10.48 13.25 8.13
C ARG A 146 10.00 14.44 9.01
N PRO A 147 10.68 15.61 9.02
CA PRO A 147 10.21 16.79 9.75
C PRO A 147 8.78 17.18 9.33
N GLY A 148 7.90 17.45 10.30
CA GLY A 148 6.50 17.85 10.06
C GLY A 148 5.45 16.74 10.23
N ALA A 149 5.85 15.55 10.64
CA ALA A 149 4.93 14.49 11.04
C ALA A 149 4.59 14.67 12.55
N GLY A 150 3.41 15.21 12.87
CA GLY A 150 2.92 15.38 14.24
C GLY A 150 2.81 14.08 15.06
N ARG A 151 2.53 14.19 16.36
CA ARG A 151 2.49 13.10 17.37
C ARG A 151 1.52 11.92 17.11
N GLY A 152 0.74 11.95 16.03
CA GLY A 152 -0.05 10.82 15.50
C GLY A 152 0.46 10.31 14.14
N SER A 153 1.68 10.69 13.77
CA SER A 153 2.34 10.40 12.50
C SER A 153 3.82 10.11 12.71
N THR A 154 4.09 9.22 13.66
CA THR A 154 5.15 8.24 13.47
C THR A 154 5.01 7.73 12.02
N SER A 155 6.14 7.54 11.34
CA SER A 155 6.34 7.51 9.87
C SER A 155 5.53 6.50 8.99
N PHE A 156 4.34 6.11 9.41
CA PHE A 156 3.42 5.15 8.81
C PHE A 156 2.29 5.77 7.94
N ARG A 157 2.27 7.09 7.70
CA ARG A 157 1.40 7.67 6.67
C ARG A 157 2.14 7.84 5.35
N SER A 158 1.69 7.07 4.35
CA SER A 158 1.90 7.24 2.91
C SER A 158 3.09 8.13 2.53
N SER A 159 4.25 7.52 2.27
CA SER A 159 5.28 8.22 1.50
C SER A 159 4.65 8.61 0.16
N PRO A 160 4.93 9.80 -0.41
CA PRO A 160 4.83 9.93 -1.85
C PRO A 160 5.75 8.84 -2.39
N SER A 161 5.22 7.91 -3.18
CA SER A 161 5.95 6.89 -3.93
C SER A 161 7.03 7.46 -4.88
N ARG A 162 7.33 8.75 -4.81
CA ARG A 162 8.09 9.56 -5.76
C ARG A 162 9.59 9.28 -5.86
N ARG A 163 10.17 8.26 -5.20
CA ARG A 163 11.62 7.97 -5.34
C ARG A 163 12.01 6.52 -5.62
N ARG A 164 11.07 5.58 -5.66
CA ARG A 164 11.38 4.21 -6.14
C ARG A 164 10.86 3.90 -7.55
N TYR A 165 10.14 4.85 -8.15
CA TYR A 165 9.54 4.71 -9.49
C TYR A 165 9.96 5.82 -10.49
N ALA A 166 10.95 6.63 -10.11
CA ALA A 166 11.58 7.62 -10.98
C ALA A 166 13.06 7.22 -11.18
N LYS A 167 13.28 6.21 -12.01
CA LYS A 167 14.46 5.96 -12.85
C LYS A 167 14.20 4.73 -13.72
#